data_AF-A0A2D9S2P7-F1
#
_entry.id   AF-A0A2D9S2P7-F1
#
_cell.length_a   1.000
_cell.length_b   1.000
_cell.length_c   1.000
_cell.angle_alpha   90.00
_cell.angle_beta   90.00
_cell.angle_gamma   90.00
#
_symmetry.space_group_name_H-M   'P 1'
#
loop_
_entity.id
_entity.type
_entity.pdbx_description
1 polymer ?
#
loop_
_entity_poly.entity_id
_entity_poly.type
_entity_poly.pdbx_seq_one_letter_code
_entity_poly.pdbx_strand_id
1 'polypeptide(L)'
;MSRSANPVNTPEVKRVVIVGGGTSGWMCAAAIARIAPPHTHITLVESEDIGVIGVGEATIPTLMEFNDFLGIKEHDLLRECQGTYKLGIDFVDWYQKGQSYFHPF
;
A
#
# COMPACT_ATOMS: atom_id res chain seq x y z
N MET A 1 3.99 -43.48 22.42
CA MET A 1 2.71 -43.02 21.83
C MET A 1 2.98 -41.73 21.06
N SER A 2 3.25 -41.83 19.76
CA SER A 2 3.49 -40.69 18.87
C SER A 2 2.14 -40.21 18.33
N ARG A 3 1.73 -38.98 18.66
CA ARG A 3 0.59 -38.33 18.00
C ARG A 3 1.10 -37.80 16.66
N SER A 4 0.80 -38.54 15.58
CA SER A 4 0.83 -38.00 14.22
C SER A 4 -0.15 -36.83 14.17
N ALA A 5 0.37 -35.61 14.05
CA ALA A 5 -0.47 -34.46 13.73
C ALA A 5 -0.91 -34.62 12.27
N ASN A 6 -2.18 -34.93 12.05
CA ASN A 6 -2.76 -34.88 10.71
C ASN A 6 -2.58 -33.46 10.16
N PRO A 7 -1.99 -33.28 8.95
CA PRO A 7 -1.95 -31.97 8.34
C PRO A 7 -3.38 -31.50 8.14
N VAL A 8 -3.72 -30.34 8.71
CA VAL A 8 -4.98 -29.65 8.40
C VAL A 8 -4.91 -29.30 6.92
N ASN A 9 -5.68 -30.01 6.10
CA ASN A 9 -5.76 -29.77 4.68
C ASN A 9 -6.62 -28.52 4.47
N THR A 10 -6.01 -27.33 4.64
CA THR A 10 -6.71 -26.07 4.43
C THR A 10 -7.02 -25.96 2.94
N PRO A 11 -8.29 -25.80 2.55
CA PRO A 11 -8.64 -25.69 1.14
C PRO A 11 -7.92 -24.49 0.53
N GLU A 12 -7.36 -24.70 -0.65
CA GLU A 12 -6.66 -23.67 -1.42
C GLU A 12 -7.58 -22.47 -1.67
N VAL A 13 -7.09 -21.26 -1.37
CA VAL A 13 -7.85 -20.02 -1.58
C VAL A 13 -7.86 -19.69 -3.07
N LYS A 14 -9.00 -19.91 -3.72
CA LYS A 14 -9.18 -19.67 -5.16
C LYS A 14 -9.76 -18.30 -5.51
N ARG A 15 -10.35 -17.60 -4.55
CA ARG A 15 -11.07 -16.34 -4.78
C ARG A 15 -10.81 -15.36 -3.65
N VAL A 16 -10.43 -14.14 -4.02
CA VAL A 16 -10.23 -13.00 -3.12
C VAL A 16 -11.14 -11.88 -3.59
N VAL A 17 -11.95 -11.34 -2.67
CA VAL A 17 -12.79 -10.17 -2.94
C VAL A 17 -12.35 -9.04 -2.03
N ILE A 18 -12.00 -7.91 -2.64
CA ILE A 18 -11.62 -6.66 -1.98
C ILE A 18 -12.81 -5.72 -2.09
N VAL A 19 -13.36 -5.29 -0.95
CA VAL A 19 -14.51 -4.37 -0.91
C VAL A 19 -14.00 -3.00 -0.48
N GLY A 20 -13.99 -2.05 -1.41
CA GLY A 20 -13.40 -0.73 -1.27
C GLY A 20 -12.23 -0.53 -2.22
N GLY A 21 -12.27 0.59 -2.94
CA GLY A 21 -11.20 1.05 -3.84
C GLY A 21 -10.22 1.99 -3.14
N GLY A 22 -9.86 3.06 -3.82
CA GLY A 22 -8.88 4.04 -3.34
C GLY A 22 -7.49 3.42 -3.12
N THR A 23 -6.62 4.14 -2.41
CA THR A 23 -5.23 3.74 -2.19
C THR A 23 -5.12 2.36 -1.52
N SER A 24 -5.90 2.11 -0.47
CA SER A 24 -5.85 0.84 0.28
C SER A 24 -6.30 -0.37 -0.56
N GLY A 25 -7.43 -0.25 -1.26
CA GLY A 25 -7.99 -1.33 -2.08
C GLY A 25 -7.07 -1.70 -3.24
N TRP A 26 -6.60 -0.69 -3.98
CA TRP A 26 -5.76 -0.90 -5.16
C TRP A 26 -4.34 -1.36 -4.81
N MET A 27 -3.73 -0.86 -3.73
CA MET A 27 -2.45 -1.38 -3.25
C MET A 27 -2.57 -2.84 -2.80
N CYS A 28 -3.65 -3.18 -2.09
CA CYS A 28 -3.92 -4.57 -1.68
C CYS A 28 -4.11 -5.48 -2.91
N ALA A 29 -4.91 -5.07 -3.89
CA ALA A 29 -5.15 -5.82 -5.11
C ALA A 29 -3.85 -6.07 -5.89
N ALA A 30 -3.02 -5.03 -6.07
CA ALA A 30 -1.74 -5.14 -6.76
C ALA A 30 -0.78 -6.09 -6.04
N ALA A 31 -0.67 -5.97 -4.71
CA ALA A 31 0.20 -6.82 -3.93
C ALA A 31 -0.23 -8.29 -3.95
N ILE A 32 -1.53 -8.56 -3.78
CA ILE A 32 -2.05 -9.93 -3.85
C ILE A 32 -1.88 -10.50 -5.25
N ALA A 33 -2.16 -9.74 -6.31
CA ALA A 33 -1.98 -10.18 -7.69
C ALA A 33 -0.53 -10.56 -8.01
N ARG A 34 0.45 -9.95 -7.32
CA ARG A 34 1.88 -10.24 -7.49
C ARG A 34 2.30 -11.59 -6.90
N ILE A 35 1.67 -12.04 -5.81
CA ILE A 35 2.08 -13.21 -5.02
C ILE A 35 1.10 -14.38 -5.05
N ALA A 36 -0.14 -14.14 -5.50
CA ALA A 36 -1.17 -15.15 -5.49
C ALA A 36 -0.78 -16.35 -6.37
N PRO A 37 -1.14 -17.57 -5.97
CA PRO A 37 -0.97 -18.74 -6.81
C PRO A 37 -1.62 -18.55 -8.20
N PRO A 38 -1.13 -19.28 -9.22
CA PRO A 38 -1.81 -19.35 -10.50
C PRO A 38 -3.29 -19.73 -10.31
N HIS A 39 -4.18 -19.10 -11.08
CA HIS A 39 -5.63 -19.33 -11.03
C HIS A 39 -6.37 -18.79 -9.80
N THR A 40 -5.74 -17.99 -8.93
CA THR A 40 -6.48 -17.19 -7.95
C THR A 40 -7.24 -16.05 -8.66
N HIS A 41 -8.55 -15.98 -8.45
CA HIS A 41 -9.38 -14.90 -8.96
C HIS A 41 -9.46 -13.77 -7.94
N ILE A 42 -9.04 -12.57 -8.32
CA ILE A 42 -9.10 -11.36 -7.48
C ILE A 42 -10.17 -10.44 -8.05
N THR A 43 -11.09 -9.98 -7.21
CA THR A 43 -12.16 -9.04 -7.58
C THR A 43 -12.12 -7.87 -6.62
N LEU A 44 -12.05 -6.65 -7.15
CA LEU A 44 -12.20 -5.42 -6.39
C LEU A 44 -13.56 -4.82 -6.70
N VAL A 45 -14.31 -4.45 -5.65
CA VAL A 45 -15.60 -3.77 -5.76
C VAL A 45 -15.42 -2.38 -5.15
N GLU A 46 -15.53 -1.34 -5.96
CA GLU A 46 -15.49 0.06 -5.51
C GLU A 46 -16.77 0.81 -5.91
N SER A 47 -17.07 1.88 -5.19
CA SER A 47 -18.19 2.77 -5.49
C SER A 47 -17.67 3.99 -6.23
N GLU A 48 -18.31 4.36 -7.33
CA GLU A 48 -18.04 5.62 -8.03
C GLU A 48 -18.48 6.85 -7.21
N ASP A 49 -19.40 6.66 -6.24
CA ASP A 49 -19.95 7.75 -5.41
C ASP A 49 -18.98 8.23 -4.32
N ILE A 50 -17.94 7.45 -4.02
CA ILE A 50 -16.95 7.76 -2.97
C ILE A 50 -15.63 8.15 -3.64
N GLY A 51 -15.46 9.45 -3.86
CA GLY A 51 -14.22 10.01 -4.38
C GLY A 51 -13.06 9.96 -3.37
N VAL A 52 -11.85 10.11 -3.88
CA VAL A 52 -10.67 10.36 -3.04
C VAL A 52 -10.78 11.73 -2.38
N ILE A 53 -10.23 11.86 -1.17
CA ILE A 53 -9.97 13.18 -0.60
C ILE A 53 -8.86 13.78 -1.49
N GLY A 54 -9.21 14.77 -2.31
CA GLY A 54 -8.34 15.37 -3.33
C GLY A 54 -7.20 16.23 -2.78
N VAL A 55 -6.52 15.77 -1.74
CA VAL A 55 -5.36 16.42 -1.11
C VAL A 55 -4.12 15.59 -1.40
N GLY A 56 -2.96 16.25 -1.55
CA GLY A 56 -1.70 15.56 -1.70
C GLY A 56 -1.37 14.74 -0.45
N GLU A 57 -1.04 13.46 -0.63
CA GLU A 57 -0.65 12.55 0.45
C GLU A 57 0.88 12.39 0.48
N ALA A 58 1.46 12.55 1.67
CA ALA A 58 2.89 12.38 1.88
C ALA A 58 3.19 10.96 2.39
N THR A 59 4.27 10.34 1.91
CA THR A 59 4.62 8.96 2.25
C THR A 59 5.90 8.88 3.11
N ILE A 60 6.42 7.67 3.31
CA ILE A 60 7.69 7.37 3.98
C ILE A 60 8.52 6.42 3.10
N PRO A 61 9.84 6.24 3.36
CA PRO A 61 10.73 5.48 2.48
C PRO A 61 10.29 4.05 2.11
N THR A 62 9.52 3.37 2.97
CA THR A 62 9.06 1.99 2.73
C THR A 62 8.16 1.85 1.49
N LEU A 63 7.59 2.95 0.96
CA LEU A 63 6.86 2.91 -0.30
C LEU A 63 7.78 2.52 -1.48
N MET A 64 9.07 2.85 -1.42
CA MET A 64 10.03 2.47 -2.46
C MET A 64 10.12 0.93 -2.58
N GLU A 65 10.25 0.24 -1.46
CA GLU A 65 10.29 -1.23 -1.41
C GLU A 65 9.00 -1.87 -1.94
N PHE A 66 7.85 -1.26 -1.65
CA PHE A 66 6.56 -1.70 -2.18
C PHE A 66 6.49 -1.57 -3.70
N ASN A 67 6.96 -0.45 -4.25
CA ASN A 67 6.98 -0.23 -5.70
C ASN A 67 7.95 -1.18 -6.40
N ASP A 68 9.14 -1.40 -5.82
CA ASP A 68 10.12 -2.36 -6.35
C ASP A 68 9.55 -3.77 -6.38
N PHE A 69 8.84 -4.17 -5.33
CA PHE A 69 8.13 -5.46 -5.27
C PHE A 69 7.09 -5.62 -6.39
N LEU A 70 6.36 -4.54 -6.71
CA LEU A 70 5.41 -4.50 -7.83
C LEU A 70 6.09 -4.31 -9.20
N GLY A 71 7.37 -3.99 -9.26
CA GLY A 71 8.09 -3.65 -10.49
C GLY A 71 7.72 -2.29 -11.07
N ILE A 72 7.18 -1.38 -10.25
CA ILE A 72 6.83 -0.01 -10.63
C ILE A 72 8.09 0.86 -10.52
N LYS A 73 8.50 1.46 -11.63
CA LYS A 73 9.65 2.38 -11.64
C LYS A 73 9.28 3.69 -10.96
N GLU A 74 10.15 4.18 -10.08
CA GLU A 74 9.94 5.44 -9.36
C GLU A 74 9.63 6.62 -10.29
N HIS A 75 10.36 6.76 -11.40
CA HIS A 75 10.12 7.83 -12.38
C HIS A 75 8.71 7.80 -12.97
N ASP A 76 8.17 6.60 -13.23
CA ASP A 76 6.81 6.47 -13.75
C ASP A 76 5.78 6.81 -12.66
N LEU A 77 5.99 6.35 -11.43
CA LEU A 77 5.13 6.72 -10.30
C LEU A 77 5.07 8.25 -10.10
N LEU A 78 6.22 8.92 -10.04
CA LEU A 78 6.28 10.37 -9.84
C LEU A 78 5.59 11.12 -10.99
N ARG A 79 5.78 10.66 -12.23
CA ARG A 79 5.13 11.27 -13.41
C ARG A 79 3.62 11.10 -13.38
N GLU A 80 3.12 9.87 -13.18
CA GLU A 80 1.69 9.57 -13.25
C GLU A 80 0.92 10.09 -12.02
N CYS A 81 1.56 10.19 -10.85
CA CYS A 81 0.94 10.66 -9.61
C CYS A 81 1.25 12.12 -9.27
N GLN A 82 1.92 12.87 -10.16
CA GLN A 82 2.36 14.25 -9.91
C GLN A 82 3.17 14.39 -8.61
N GLY A 83 3.99 13.38 -8.32
CA GLY A 83 4.73 13.26 -7.07
C GLY A 83 5.99 14.13 -7.01
N THR A 84 6.45 14.39 -5.79
CA THR A 84 7.74 15.02 -5.49
C THR A 84 8.49 14.22 -4.43
N TYR A 85 9.79 14.46 -4.30
CA TYR A 85 10.59 13.86 -3.23
C TYR A 85 10.26 14.49 -1.87
N LYS A 86 10.13 13.65 -0.85
CA LYS A 86 9.98 14.05 0.54
C LYS A 86 11.25 13.68 1.30
N LEU A 87 11.94 14.69 1.83
CA LEU A 87 13.21 14.51 2.55
C LEU A 87 13.06 14.40 4.08
N GLY A 88 11.87 14.73 4.60
CA GLY A 88 11.59 14.74 6.02
C GLY A 88 10.30 15.48 6.34
N ILE A 89 10.12 15.85 7.60
CA ILE A 89 8.98 16.62 8.12
C ILE A 89 9.54 17.79 8.92
N ASP A 90 9.13 19.01 8.57
CA ASP A 90 9.44 20.21 9.37
C ASP A 90 8.31 20.48 10.36
N PHE A 91 8.61 20.34 11.65
CA PHE A 91 7.69 20.58 12.75
C PHE A 91 7.84 22.03 13.24
N VAL A 92 6.98 22.93 12.76
CA VAL A 92 6.97 24.35 13.13
C VAL A 92 5.98 24.62 14.26
N ASP A 93 6.40 25.39 15.28
CA ASP A 93 5.59 25.82 16.43
C ASP A 93 5.04 24.70 17.33
N TRP A 94 5.55 23.48 17.21
CA TRP A 94 5.09 22.33 18.01
C TRP A 94 5.51 22.41 19.49
N TYR A 95 6.75 22.80 19.77
CA TYR A 95 7.25 22.96 21.15
C TYR A 95 6.97 24.36 21.69
N GLN A 96 7.34 25.39 20.92
CA GLN A 96 7.09 26.80 21.23
C GLN A 96 6.98 27.62 19.94
N LYS A 97 6.13 28.65 19.94
CA LYS A 97 6.03 29.60 18.82
C LYS A 97 7.39 30.20 18.45
N GLY A 98 7.72 30.21 17.17
CA GLY A 98 8.99 30.67 16.61
C GLY A 98 10.10 29.62 16.59
N GLN A 99 9.82 28.36 16.95
CA GLN A 99 10.80 27.27 16.87
C GLN A 99 10.38 26.23 15.84
N SER A 100 11.37 25.62 15.18
CA SER A 100 11.17 24.51 14.26
C SER A 100 12.13 23.36 14.53
N TYR A 101 11.72 22.14 14.16
CA TYR A 101 12.55 20.94 14.19
C TYR A 101 12.33 20.14 12.91
N PHE A 102 13.41 19.92 12.16
CA PHE A 102 13.38 19.06 10.98
C PHE A 102 13.66 17.61 11.37
N HIS A 103 12.69 16.73 11.11
CA HIS A 103 12.82 15.29 11.23
C HIS A 103 13.16 14.69 9.86
N PRO A 104 14.45 14.45 9.54
CA PRO A 104 14.83 13.79 8.30
C PRO A 104 14.40 12.32 8.31
N PHE A 105 14.28 11.73 7.12
CA PHE A 105 14.18 10.27 6.98
C PHE A 105 15.52 9.56 7.10
#